data_AF-A0A514X0D5-F1
#
_entry.id   AF-A0A514X0D5-F1
#
_cell.length_a   1.000
_cell.length_b   1.000
_cell.length_c   1.000
_cell.angle_alpha   90.00
_cell.angle_beta   90.00
_cell.angle_gamma   90.00
#
_symmetry.space_group_name_H-M   'P 1'
#
loop_
_entity.id
_entity.type
_entity.pdbx_description
1 polymer ?
#
loop_
_entity_poly.entity_id
_entity_poly.type
_entity_poly.pdbx_seq_one_letter_code
_entity_poly.pdbx_strand_id
1 'polypeptide(L)'
;MKYLYWLGAIAVIALGIYFSTQISVQPDTLPKIKFTQVAVPEDLGKEIAEKLSYEIQKAPVVFLGVTPNKIEDLELWRGFLEANQAPGSKYDVIVVEAQLPYVEIFNNSMHLDLKEDLPRLVEGIQNARAQNLRVAIIGPNIYSTQLVKGNPVTRLKEEFKLDITSLSVGKFPLTRDQENVFEPKCIDSGEVDPSGTSAYGCMIRQMARKTYKEKFEANKYSGLMDQTGPKDFTIIFNKN
;
A
#
# COMPACT_ATOMS: atom_id res chain seq x y z
N MET A 1 9.48 -48.35 25.05
CA MET A 1 8.72 -47.18 25.55
C MET A 1 9.37 -45.83 25.22
N LYS A 2 10.69 -45.62 25.38
CA LYS A 2 11.34 -44.33 25.02
C LYS A 2 11.13 -43.87 23.56
N TYR A 3 11.12 -44.80 22.60
CA TYR A 3 10.97 -44.46 21.17
C TYR A 3 9.56 -43.97 20.78
N LEU A 4 8.52 -44.40 21.50
CA LEU A 4 7.15 -43.94 21.27
C LEU A 4 6.94 -42.48 21.69
N TYR A 5 7.61 -42.05 22.76
CA TYR A 5 7.61 -40.64 23.19
C TYR A 5 8.29 -39.73 22.16
N TRP A 6 9.41 -40.16 21.58
CA TRP A 6 10.10 -39.40 20.54
C TRP A 6 9.30 -39.30 19.24
N LEU A 7 8.62 -40.38 18.83
CA LEU A 7 7.72 -40.37 17.68
C LEU A 7 6.53 -39.40 17.89
N GLY A 8 5.94 -39.40 19.08
CA GLY A 8 4.88 -38.46 19.43
C GLY A 8 5.34 -37.01 19.42
N ALA A 9 6.52 -36.71 19.98
CA ALA A 9 7.09 -35.37 19.98
C ALA A 9 7.38 -34.84 18.56
N ILE A 10 7.96 -35.68 17.69
CA ILE A 10 8.22 -35.33 16.29
C ILE A 10 6.92 -35.06 15.55
N ALA A 11 5.88 -35.88 15.76
CA ALA A 11 4.57 -35.67 15.13
C ALA A 11 3.94 -34.34 15.55
N VAL A 12 4.00 -33.97 16.83
CA VAL A 12 3.46 -32.69 17.33
C VAL A 12 4.24 -31.50 16.76
N ILE A 13 5.57 -31.58 16.70
CA ILE A 13 6.40 -30.51 16.11
C ILE A 13 6.13 -30.38 14.61
N ALA A 14 6.05 -31.50 13.88
CA ALA A 14 5.74 -31.50 12.45
C ALA A 14 4.33 -30.96 12.17
N LEU A 15 3.34 -31.31 12.98
CA LEU A 15 1.98 -30.74 12.91
C LEU A 15 1.99 -29.23 13.22
N GLY A 16 2.76 -28.79 14.22
CA GLY A 16 2.92 -27.38 14.54
C GLY A 16 3.53 -26.57 13.39
N ILE A 17 4.57 -27.10 12.75
CA ILE A 17 5.20 -26.48 11.57
C ILE A 17 4.26 -26.54 10.36
N TYR A 18 3.52 -27.64 10.18
CA TYR A 18 2.55 -27.78 9.11
C TYR A 18 1.42 -26.76 9.24
N PHE A 19 0.83 -26.63 10.43
CA PHE A 19 -0.22 -25.64 10.67
C PHE A 19 0.30 -24.21 10.59
N SER A 20 1.52 -23.92 11.05
CA SER A 20 2.09 -22.56 10.93
C SER A 20 2.43 -22.16 9.49
N THR A 21 2.68 -23.13 8.60
CA THR A 21 2.97 -22.88 7.19
C THR A 21 1.72 -22.91 6.30
N GLN A 22 0.67 -23.65 6.69
CA GLN A 22 -0.56 -23.81 5.91
C GLN A 22 -1.69 -22.86 6.35
N ILE A 23 -1.80 -22.57 7.66
CA ILE A 23 -2.75 -21.56 8.13
C ILE A 23 -2.08 -20.20 7.95
N SER A 24 -2.32 -19.59 6.79
CA SER A 24 -2.02 -18.17 6.58
C SER A 24 -2.96 -17.35 7.46
N VAL A 25 -2.62 -17.22 8.75
CA VAL A 25 -3.20 -16.19 9.61
C VAL A 25 -2.86 -14.88 8.93
N GLN A 26 -3.86 -14.22 8.35
CA GLN A 26 -3.65 -12.89 7.75
C GLN A 26 -3.00 -12.01 8.82
N PRO A 27 -1.88 -11.35 8.50
CA PRO A 27 -1.14 -10.58 9.49
C PRO A 27 -2.06 -9.52 10.09
N ASP A 28 -2.10 -9.44 11.42
CA ASP A 28 -2.85 -8.40 12.11
C ASP A 28 -2.36 -7.03 11.64
N THR A 29 -3.30 -6.19 11.23
CA THR A 29 -3.04 -4.82 10.81
C THR A 29 -2.97 -3.87 11.99
N LEU A 30 -2.09 -2.89 11.93
CA LEU A 30 -2.00 -1.84 12.95
C LEU A 30 -2.69 -0.57 12.44
N PRO A 31 -3.84 -0.16 13.02
CA PRO A 31 -4.55 1.02 12.56
C PRO A 31 -3.74 2.30 12.81
N LYS A 32 -3.57 3.11 11.77
CA LYS A 32 -2.83 4.38 11.81
C LYS A 32 -3.75 5.59 11.72
N ILE A 33 -4.77 5.52 10.86
CA ILE A 33 -5.85 6.50 10.77
C ILE A 33 -7.16 5.73 10.89
N LYS A 34 -7.97 6.11 11.87
CA LYS A 34 -9.33 5.56 12.04
C LYS A 34 -10.23 6.06 10.91
N PHE A 35 -11.39 5.44 10.75
CA PHE A 35 -12.39 5.92 9.81
C PHE A 35 -12.65 7.42 9.99
N THR A 36 -12.44 8.15 8.91
CA THR A 36 -12.60 9.61 8.84
C THR A 36 -13.29 9.99 7.55
N GLN A 37 -13.96 11.14 7.55
CA GLN A 37 -14.66 11.69 6.40
C GLN A 37 -14.23 13.13 6.16
N VAL A 38 -13.72 13.40 4.97
CA VAL A 38 -13.17 14.70 4.56
C VAL A 38 -14.00 15.31 3.44
N ALA A 39 -13.98 16.64 3.33
CA ALA A 39 -14.69 17.36 2.27
C ALA A 39 -13.97 17.24 0.92
N VAL A 40 -12.63 17.27 0.93
CA VAL A 40 -11.78 17.17 -0.26
C VAL A 40 -10.65 16.15 -0.03
N PRO A 41 -10.18 15.42 -1.06
CA PRO A 41 -9.18 14.37 -0.88
C PRO A 41 -7.86 14.83 -0.26
N GLU A 42 -7.45 16.05 -0.55
CA GLU A 42 -6.21 16.66 -0.06
C GLU A 42 -6.16 16.70 1.46
N ASP A 43 -7.29 16.89 2.12
CA ASP A 43 -7.34 16.98 3.58
C ASP A 43 -7.00 15.64 4.23
N LEU A 44 -7.38 14.52 3.63
CA LEU A 44 -6.93 13.21 4.07
C LEU A 44 -5.43 13.03 3.80
N GLY A 45 -4.93 13.53 2.67
CA GLY A 45 -3.50 13.56 2.37
C GLY A 45 -2.67 14.29 3.42
N LYS A 46 -3.12 15.48 3.84
CA LYS A 46 -2.51 16.26 4.93
C LYS A 46 -2.53 15.49 6.25
N GLU A 47 -3.67 14.89 6.61
CA GLU A 47 -3.78 14.08 7.82
C GLU A 47 -2.80 12.89 7.79
N ILE A 48 -2.64 12.22 6.65
CA ILE A 48 -1.64 11.14 6.47
C ILE A 48 -0.23 11.66 6.71
N ALA A 49 0.14 12.80 6.13
CA ALA A 49 1.47 13.40 6.30
C ALA A 49 1.76 13.74 7.78
N GLU A 50 0.76 14.26 8.50
CA GLU A 50 0.89 14.57 9.93
C GLU A 50 1.02 13.30 10.78
N LYS A 51 0.12 12.32 10.58
CA LYS A 51 0.06 11.09 11.37
C LYS A 51 1.26 10.18 11.16
N LEU A 52 1.81 10.16 9.96
CA LEU A 52 3.01 9.38 9.62
C LEU A 52 4.29 10.21 9.62
N SER A 53 4.29 11.41 10.21
CA SER A 53 5.45 12.32 10.17
C SER A 53 6.77 11.66 10.58
N TYR A 54 6.77 10.79 11.59
CA TYR A 54 7.95 10.05 12.03
C TYR A 54 8.39 8.98 11.02
N GLU A 55 7.46 8.18 10.50
CA GLU A 55 7.73 7.16 9.50
C GLU A 55 8.22 7.78 8.18
N ILE A 56 7.58 8.87 7.75
CA ILE A 56 7.91 9.64 6.56
C ILE A 56 9.31 10.23 6.69
N GLN A 57 9.66 10.88 7.81
CA GLN A 57 11.01 11.40 8.02
C GLN A 57 12.09 10.33 7.82
N LYS A 58 11.80 9.08 8.18
CA LYS A 58 12.68 7.91 8.01
C LYS A 58 12.51 7.18 6.67
N ALA A 59 11.62 7.64 5.81
CA ALA A 59 11.33 7.06 4.50
C ALA A 59 11.99 7.89 3.39
N PRO A 60 13.25 7.60 3.03
CA PRO A 60 13.95 8.34 2.00
C PRO A 60 13.33 8.19 0.61
N VAL A 61 12.66 7.07 0.39
CA VAL A 61 11.90 6.77 -0.83
C VAL A 61 10.50 6.34 -0.41
N VAL A 62 9.49 6.97 -0.98
CA VAL A 62 8.09 6.56 -0.84
C VAL A 62 7.50 6.15 -2.18
N PHE A 63 6.68 5.11 -2.15
CA PHE A 63 5.87 4.70 -3.28
C PHE A 63 4.40 4.94 -2.95
N LEU A 64 3.82 5.93 -3.62
CA LEU A 64 2.45 6.40 -3.48
C LEU A 64 1.58 5.73 -4.55
N GLY A 65 0.73 4.80 -4.12
CA GLY A 65 -0.17 4.02 -4.95
C GLY A 65 -1.48 4.72 -5.20
N VAL A 66 -1.95 4.72 -6.44
CA VAL A 66 -3.28 5.22 -6.81
C VAL A 66 -4.08 4.18 -7.57
N THR A 67 -5.39 4.24 -7.46
CA THR A 67 -6.26 3.50 -8.37
C THR A 67 -6.25 4.19 -9.74
N PRO A 68 -5.95 3.49 -10.84
CA PRO A 68 -5.98 4.10 -12.17
C PRO A 68 -7.33 4.76 -12.48
N ASN A 69 -7.31 5.91 -13.15
CA ASN A 69 -8.48 6.72 -13.51
C ASN A 69 -9.24 7.35 -12.33
N LYS A 70 -8.66 7.37 -11.13
CA LYS A 70 -9.25 8.00 -9.93
C LYS A 70 -8.45 9.23 -9.55
N ILE A 71 -8.90 10.39 -10.03
CA ILE A 71 -8.22 11.67 -9.79
C ILE A 71 -8.15 11.99 -8.29
N GLU A 72 -9.15 11.56 -7.52
CA GLU A 72 -9.19 11.81 -6.08
C GLU A 72 -8.03 11.14 -5.32
N ASP A 73 -7.48 10.03 -5.82
CA ASP A 73 -6.31 9.38 -5.21
C ASP A 73 -5.03 10.20 -5.47
N LEU A 74 -4.94 10.85 -6.64
CA LEU A 74 -3.84 11.74 -6.98
C LEU A 74 -3.94 13.06 -6.19
N GLU A 75 -5.15 13.61 -6.04
CA GLU A 75 -5.43 14.78 -5.20
C GLU A 75 -5.08 14.55 -3.72
N LEU A 76 -5.38 13.36 -3.20
CA LEU A 76 -4.92 12.93 -1.88
C LEU A 76 -3.39 13.01 -1.78
N TRP A 77 -2.66 12.46 -2.75
CA TRP A 77 -1.20 12.52 -2.74
C TRP A 77 -0.63 13.93 -2.97
N ARG A 78 -1.33 14.79 -3.72
CA ARG A 78 -0.99 16.21 -3.78
C ARG A 78 -1.08 16.85 -2.39
N GLY A 79 -2.18 16.67 -1.67
CA GLY A 79 -2.33 17.19 -0.31
C GLY A 79 -1.26 16.68 0.66
N PHE A 80 -0.89 15.40 0.53
CA PHE A 80 0.22 14.80 1.29
C PHE A 80 1.57 15.47 1.01
N LEU A 81 1.92 15.64 -0.28
CA LEU A 81 3.19 16.26 -0.67
C LEU A 81 3.23 17.74 -0.28
N GLU A 82 2.13 18.47 -0.42
CA GLU A 82 2.01 19.88 -0.02
C GLU A 82 2.10 20.09 1.49
N ALA A 83 1.56 19.16 2.30
CA ALA A 83 1.73 19.18 3.75
C ALA A 83 3.18 18.88 4.17
N ASN A 84 3.87 18.03 3.41
CA ASN A 84 5.21 17.57 3.72
C ASN A 84 6.31 18.46 3.09
N GLN A 85 6.35 19.74 3.47
CA GLN A 85 7.34 20.71 2.95
C GLN A 85 8.45 21.07 3.95
N ALA A 86 8.44 20.48 5.15
CA ALA A 86 9.47 20.75 6.15
C ALA A 86 10.87 20.36 5.66
N PRO A 87 11.92 21.14 5.98
CA PRO A 87 13.30 20.78 5.63
C PRO A 87 13.66 19.38 6.14
N GLY A 88 14.22 18.55 5.26
CA GLY A 88 14.59 17.15 5.57
C GLY A 88 13.44 16.13 5.47
N SER A 89 12.19 16.58 5.34
CA SER A 89 11.01 15.72 5.15
C SER A 89 10.50 15.75 3.72
N LYS A 90 10.63 16.90 3.04
CA LYS A 90 10.20 17.11 1.65
C LYS A 90 10.76 16.06 0.69
N TYR A 91 9.94 15.64 -0.27
CA TYR A 91 10.40 14.84 -1.41
C TYR A 91 10.81 15.76 -2.55
N ASP A 92 12.09 15.68 -2.92
CA ASP A 92 12.72 16.58 -3.90
C ASP A 92 12.50 16.11 -5.34
N VAL A 93 12.43 14.79 -5.52
CA VAL A 93 12.25 14.15 -6.82
C VAL A 93 10.91 13.43 -6.83
N ILE A 94 10.05 13.79 -7.78
CA ILE A 94 8.77 13.12 -7.99
C ILE A 94 8.85 12.35 -9.31
N VAL A 95 8.69 11.04 -9.25
CA VAL A 95 8.58 10.14 -10.40
C VAL A 95 7.14 9.69 -10.52
N VAL A 96 6.57 9.71 -11.71
CA VAL A 96 5.18 9.33 -11.98
C VAL A 96 5.17 8.27 -13.07
N GLU A 97 4.37 7.23 -12.87
CA GLU A 97 4.10 6.22 -13.90
C GLU A 97 3.54 6.90 -15.16
N ALA A 98 4.22 6.68 -16.28
CA ALA A 98 3.93 7.33 -17.56
C ALA A 98 2.50 7.08 -18.06
N GLN A 99 1.92 5.92 -17.73
CA GLN A 99 0.57 5.53 -18.15
C GLN A 99 -0.55 6.02 -17.23
N LEU A 100 -0.23 6.72 -16.13
CA LEU A 100 -1.27 7.29 -15.26
C LEU A 100 -1.94 8.50 -15.93
N PRO A 101 -3.27 8.63 -15.85
CA PRO A 101 -3.97 9.85 -16.28
C PRO A 101 -3.87 10.96 -15.22
N TYR A 102 -4.12 12.21 -15.61
CA TYR A 102 -4.18 13.38 -14.72
C TYR A 102 -2.88 13.69 -13.97
N VAL A 103 -1.74 13.30 -14.54
CA VAL A 103 -0.41 13.45 -13.92
C VAL A 103 0.09 14.89 -13.92
N GLU A 104 -0.56 15.77 -14.70
CA GLU A 104 -0.28 17.20 -14.78
C GLU A 104 -0.48 17.92 -13.44
N ILE A 105 -1.15 17.30 -12.46
CA ILE A 105 -1.28 17.86 -11.12
C ILE A 105 0.06 17.92 -10.36
N PHE A 106 1.05 17.12 -10.76
CA PHE A 106 2.38 17.09 -10.16
C PHE A 106 3.37 17.85 -11.04
N ASN A 107 3.48 19.17 -10.80
CA ASN A 107 4.45 20.02 -11.48
C ASN A 107 5.89 19.50 -11.27
N ASN A 108 6.73 19.58 -12.31
CA ASN A 108 8.13 19.17 -12.29
C ASN A 108 8.36 17.69 -11.94
N SER A 109 7.46 16.81 -12.37
CA SER A 109 7.62 15.36 -12.23
C SER A 109 8.36 14.73 -13.42
N MET A 110 9.06 13.63 -13.17
CA MET A 110 9.64 12.78 -14.19
C MET A 110 8.69 11.65 -14.52
N HIS A 111 8.46 11.38 -15.79
CA HIS A 111 7.55 10.31 -16.22
C HIS A 111 8.37 9.09 -16.63
N LEU A 112 8.00 7.92 -16.13
CA LEU A 112 8.73 6.67 -16.36
C LEU A 112 7.76 5.50 -16.42
N ASP A 113 7.97 4.53 -17.32
CA ASP A 113 7.23 3.27 -17.30
C ASP A 113 7.83 2.38 -16.20
N LEU A 114 7.10 2.17 -15.10
CA LEU A 114 7.63 1.46 -13.93
C LEU A 114 7.81 -0.04 -14.16
N LYS A 115 7.24 -0.60 -15.24
CA LYS A 115 7.44 -2.00 -15.63
C LYS A 115 8.69 -2.16 -16.49
N GLU A 116 8.82 -1.33 -17.52
CA GLU A 116 9.89 -1.47 -18.51
C GLU A 116 11.21 -0.84 -18.03
N ASP A 117 11.13 0.30 -17.35
CA ASP A 117 12.30 1.11 -16.98
C ASP A 117 12.70 0.95 -15.51
N LEU A 118 12.36 -0.16 -14.86
CA LEU A 118 12.70 -0.39 -13.46
C LEU A 118 14.21 -0.25 -13.15
N PRO A 119 15.16 -0.75 -13.98
CA PRO A 119 16.59 -0.53 -13.75
C PRO A 119 16.99 0.96 -13.77
N ARG A 120 16.39 1.75 -14.67
CA ARG A 120 16.62 3.19 -14.77
C ARG A 120 16.06 3.93 -13.56
N LEU A 121 14.91 3.48 -13.04
CA LEU A 121 14.35 3.99 -11.79
C LEU A 121 15.31 3.76 -10.62
N VAL A 122 15.87 2.55 -10.51
CA VAL A 122 16.82 2.19 -9.45
C VAL A 122 18.05 3.08 -9.50
N GLU A 123 18.65 3.27 -10.68
CA GLU A 123 19.79 4.16 -10.87
C GLU A 123 19.44 5.60 -10.47
N GLY A 124 18.28 6.10 -10.92
CA GLY A 124 17.79 7.43 -10.56
C GLY A 124 17.61 7.61 -9.05
N ILE A 125 17.04 6.61 -8.38
CA ILE A 125 16.89 6.61 -6.92
C ILE A 125 18.27 6.65 -6.25
N GLN A 126 19.19 5.76 -6.64
CA GLN A 126 20.52 5.70 -6.03
C GLN A 126 21.30 7.02 -6.20
N ASN A 127 21.23 7.63 -7.38
CA ASN A 127 21.84 8.92 -7.67
C ASN A 127 21.22 10.07 -6.85
N ALA A 128 19.89 10.09 -6.71
CA ALA A 128 19.20 11.05 -5.84
C ALA A 128 19.61 10.86 -4.37
N ARG A 129 19.66 9.61 -3.90
CA ARG A 129 20.07 9.26 -2.54
C ARG A 129 21.51 9.65 -2.24
N ALA A 130 22.44 9.49 -3.19
CA ALA A 130 23.82 9.93 -3.06
C ALA A 130 23.95 11.46 -2.86
N GLN A 131 22.97 12.22 -3.34
CA GLN A 131 22.87 13.67 -3.17
C GLN A 131 22.04 14.08 -1.93
N ASN A 132 21.69 13.12 -1.05
CA ASN A 132 20.78 13.29 0.08
C ASN A 132 19.36 13.75 -0.30
N LEU A 133 18.96 13.57 -1.55
CA LEU A 133 17.61 13.86 -2.00
C LEU A 133 16.66 12.74 -1.61
N ARG A 134 15.38 13.10 -1.48
CA ARG A 134 14.28 12.19 -1.14
C ARG A 134 13.39 12.02 -2.36
N VAL A 135 12.91 10.79 -2.60
CA VAL A 135 12.19 10.43 -3.82
C VAL A 135 10.75 9.99 -3.51
N ALA A 136 9.77 10.57 -4.19
CA ALA A 136 8.40 10.08 -4.21
C ALA A 136 8.12 9.45 -5.58
N ILE A 137 7.60 8.24 -5.60
CA ILE A 137 7.21 7.50 -6.80
C ILE A 137 5.69 7.37 -6.77
N ILE A 138 5.00 7.78 -7.83
CA ILE A 138 3.54 7.73 -7.94
C ILE A 138 3.19 6.72 -9.02
N GLY A 139 2.44 5.69 -8.69
CA GLY A 139 2.11 4.61 -9.62
C GLY A 139 0.82 3.88 -9.25
N PRO A 140 0.39 2.91 -10.06
CA PRO A 140 -0.76 2.06 -9.74
C PRO A 140 -0.62 1.41 -8.36
N ASN A 141 -1.73 1.32 -7.63
CA ASN A 141 -1.78 0.75 -6.28
C ASN A 141 -1.30 -0.72 -6.22
N ILE A 142 -1.57 -1.49 -7.27
CA ILE A 142 -1.07 -2.87 -7.45
C ILE A 142 0.46 -2.92 -7.65
N TYR A 143 1.11 -1.83 -8.02
CA TYR A 143 2.58 -1.74 -8.13
C TYR A 143 3.22 -1.23 -6.84
N SER A 144 2.47 -0.48 -6.03
CA SER A 144 2.98 0.19 -4.86
C SER A 144 2.88 -0.63 -3.58
N THR A 145 1.90 -1.55 -3.46
CA THR A 145 1.69 -2.37 -2.26
C THR A 145 2.70 -3.50 -2.15
N GLN A 146 3.23 -3.78 -0.95
CA GLN A 146 4.13 -4.91 -0.75
C GLN A 146 3.38 -6.26 -0.59
N LEU A 147 2.05 -6.25 -0.66
CA LEU A 147 1.22 -7.45 -0.58
C LEU A 147 1.18 -8.23 -1.91
N VAL A 148 1.46 -7.58 -3.04
CA VAL A 148 1.51 -8.21 -4.37
C VAL A 148 2.95 -8.60 -4.68
N LYS A 149 3.21 -9.91 -4.73
CA LYS A 149 4.56 -10.44 -4.97
C LYS A 149 5.05 -10.12 -6.38
N GLY A 150 6.33 -9.81 -6.51
CA GLY A 150 6.97 -9.56 -7.80
C GLY A 150 6.55 -8.28 -8.51
N ASN A 151 5.69 -7.44 -7.90
CA ASN A 151 5.38 -6.12 -8.42
C ASN A 151 6.56 -5.15 -8.25
N PRO A 152 6.54 -3.96 -8.89
CA PRO A 152 7.64 -3.00 -8.81
C PRO A 152 8.15 -2.69 -7.40
N VAL A 153 7.29 -2.36 -6.43
CA VAL A 153 7.76 -2.05 -5.06
C VAL A 153 8.47 -3.24 -4.41
N THR A 154 7.96 -4.45 -4.63
CA THR A 154 8.51 -5.66 -4.02
C THR A 154 9.86 -5.95 -4.64
N ARG A 155 10.00 -5.80 -5.96
CA ARG A 155 11.28 -5.94 -6.66
C ARG A 155 12.30 -4.89 -6.20
N LEU A 156 11.90 -3.63 -6.09
CA LEU A 156 12.78 -2.57 -5.58
C LEU A 156 13.32 -2.88 -4.17
N LYS A 157 12.48 -3.43 -3.30
CA LYS A 157 12.87 -3.83 -1.93
C LYS A 157 13.71 -5.12 -1.91
N GLU A 158 13.29 -6.15 -2.62
CA GLU A 158 13.86 -7.50 -2.50
C GLU A 158 15.04 -7.73 -3.43
N GLU A 159 14.96 -7.30 -4.70
CA GLU A 159 16.03 -7.46 -5.68
C GLU A 159 17.09 -6.37 -5.51
N PHE A 160 16.66 -5.11 -5.40
CA PHE A 160 17.56 -3.95 -5.39
C PHE A 160 17.92 -3.43 -3.99
N LYS A 161 17.35 -4.03 -2.94
CA LYS A 161 17.62 -3.71 -1.52
C LYS A 161 17.42 -2.23 -1.18
N LEU A 162 16.48 -1.56 -1.87
CA LEU A 162 16.15 -0.17 -1.61
C LEU A 162 15.26 -0.05 -0.37
N ASP A 163 15.54 0.97 0.45
CA ASP A 163 14.71 1.30 1.60
C ASP A 163 13.48 2.10 1.18
N ILE A 164 12.38 1.40 0.92
CA ILE A 164 11.15 1.98 0.39
C ILE A 164 10.01 1.82 1.39
N THR A 165 9.28 2.92 1.57
CA THR A 165 7.98 2.92 2.25
C THR A 165 6.85 2.96 1.23
N SER A 166 5.94 1.99 1.31
CA SER A 166 4.76 1.90 0.45
C SER A 166 3.57 2.53 1.14
N LEU A 167 2.84 3.38 0.42
CA LEU A 167 1.51 3.86 0.78
C LEU A 167 0.58 3.59 -0.40
N SER A 168 -0.31 2.62 -0.30
CA SER A 168 -1.16 2.18 -1.41
C SER A 168 -2.63 2.55 -1.17
N VAL A 169 -3.22 3.36 -2.05
CA VAL A 169 -4.66 3.67 -2.01
C VAL A 169 -5.45 2.62 -2.79
N GLY A 170 -6.38 1.96 -2.11
CA GLY A 170 -7.39 1.09 -2.72
C GLY A 170 -8.79 1.68 -2.59
N LYS A 171 -9.64 1.42 -3.58
CA LYS A 171 -11.09 1.52 -3.38
C LYS A 171 -11.54 0.40 -2.46
N PHE A 172 -12.76 0.49 -1.93
CA PHE A 172 -13.27 -0.55 -1.05
C PHE A 172 -14.77 -0.78 -1.19
N PRO A 173 -15.28 -1.99 -0.92
CA PRO A 173 -16.72 -2.23 -0.87
C PRO A 173 -17.31 -1.57 0.39
N LEU A 174 -18.41 -0.84 0.23
CA LEU A 174 -19.14 -0.21 1.34
C LEU A 174 -20.07 -1.19 2.07
N THR A 175 -20.45 -2.28 1.39
CA THR A 175 -21.36 -3.29 1.92
C THR A 175 -20.84 -4.70 1.68
N ARG A 176 -21.37 -5.66 2.45
CA ARG A 176 -21.04 -7.08 2.28
C ARG A 176 -21.39 -7.62 0.90
N ASP A 177 -22.49 -7.14 0.31
CA ASP A 177 -22.90 -7.57 -1.04
C ASP A 177 -21.93 -7.08 -2.12
N GLN A 178 -21.36 -5.88 -1.93
CA GLN A 178 -20.33 -5.35 -2.82
C GLN A 178 -19.02 -6.14 -2.75
N GLU A 179 -18.70 -6.82 -1.62
CA GLU A 179 -17.48 -7.64 -1.50
C GLU A 179 -17.38 -8.70 -2.60
N ASN A 180 -18.52 -9.30 -3.00
CA ASN A 180 -18.56 -10.44 -3.92
C ASN A 180 -18.15 -10.07 -5.36
N VAL A 181 -18.31 -8.80 -5.73
CA VAL A 181 -18.04 -8.28 -7.08
C VAL A 181 -16.88 -7.27 -7.07
N PHE A 182 -16.24 -7.07 -5.91
CA PHE A 182 -15.16 -6.12 -5.76
C PHE A 182 -13.85 -6.68 -6.33
N GLU A 183 -13.10 -5.83 -7.04
CA GLU A 183 -11.77 -6.13 -7.57
C GLU A 183 -10.72 -5.21 -6.91
N PRO A 184 -9.55 -5.74 -6.51
CA PRO A 184 -9.10 -7.13 -6.70
C PRO A 184 -9.82 -8.13 -5.79
N LYS A 185 -10.16 -9.31 -6.33
CA LYS A 185 -10.82 -10.37 -5.54
C LYS A 185 -9.97 -10.81 -4.36
N CYS A 186 -10.62 -11.00 -3.21
CA CYS A 186 -10.03 -11.81 -2.15
C CYS A 186 -10.36 -13.29 -2.39
N ILE A 187 -9.34 -14.05 -2.78
CA ILE A 187 -9.44 -15.49 -3.00
C ILE A 187 -8.93 -16.19 -1.75
N ASP A 188 -9.84 -16.84 -1.02
CA ASP A 188 -9.49 -17.71 0.10
C ASP A 188 -8.93 -19.05 -0.44
N SER A 189 -8.03 -19.70 0.32
CA SER A 189 -7.19 -20.81 -0.13
C SER A 189 -7.93 -21.90 -0.93
N GLY A 190 -7.57 -22.10 -2.20
CA GLY A 190 -8.07 -23.22 -3.03
C GLY A 190 -8.30 -22.87 -4.50
N GLU A 191 -8.55 -21.60 -4.82
CA GLU A 191 -8.64 -21.15 -6.22
C GLU A 191 -7.30 -20.57 -6.69
N VAL A 192 -7.05 -20.68 -8.00
CA VAL A 192 -5.86 -20.09 -8.63
C VAL A 192 -6.05 -18.57 -8.66
N ASP A 193 -5.06 -17.83 -8.15
CA ASP A 193 -4.98 -16.38 -8.32
C ASP A 193 -4.08 -16.05 -9.51
N PRO A 194 -4.63 -15.93 -10.74
CA PRO A 194 -3.83 -15.66 -11.92
C PRO A 194 -3.23 -14.24 -11.93
N SER A 195 -3.81 -13.32 -11.16
CA SER A 195 -3.37 -11.92 -11.11
C SER A 195 -2.34 -11.65 -10.02
N GLY A 196 -2.22 -12.54 -9.02
CA GLY A 196 -1.35 -12.37 -7.86
C GLY A 196 -1.80 -11.26 -6.90
N THR A 197 -3.03 -10.75 -7.04
CA THR A 197 -3.55 -9.61 -6.28
C THR A 197 -4.42 -10.00 -5.09
N SER A 198 -4.65 -11.30 -4.86
CA SER A 198 -5.55 -11.79 -3.83
C SER A 198 -5.22 -11.28 -2.43
N ALA A 199 -3.92 -11.28 -2.05
CA ALA A 199 -3.50 -10.79 -0.75
C ALA A 199 -3.88 -9.32 -0.52
N TYR A 200 -3.77 -8.49 -1.57
CA TYR A 200 -4.18 -7.08 -1.52
C TYR A 200 -5.71 -6.95 -1.46
N GLY A 201 -6.45 -7.73 -2.26
CA GLY A 201 -7.92 -7.78 -2.20
C GLY A 201 -8.45 -8.21 -0.85
N CYS A 202 -7.83 -9.21 -0.22
CA CYS A 202 -8.17 -9.67 1.12
C CYS A 202 -7.90 -8.61 2.18
N MET A 203 -6.79 -7.88 2.06
CA MET A 203 -6.48 -6.77 2.94
C MET A 203 -7.53 -5.65 2.84
N ILE A 204 -7.87 -5.23 1.61
CA ILE A 204 -8.94 -4.25 1.37
C ILE A 204 -10.26 -4.73 1.98
N ARG A 205 -10.64 -5.99 1.75
CA ARG A 205 -11.88 -6.59 2.30
C ARG A 205 -11.88 -6.56 3.84
N GLN A 206 -10.77 -6.94 4.48
CA GLN A 206 -10.63 -6.93 5.93
C GLN A 206 -10.76 -5.52 6.50
N MET A 207 -10.13 -4.54 5.86
CA MET A 207 -10.21 -3.12 6.24
C MET A 207 -11.61 -2.55 6.01
N ALA A 208 -12.23 -2.86 4.88
CA ALA A 208 -13.57 -2.40 4.51
C ALA A 208 -14.62 -2.80 5.54
N ARG A 209 -14.56 -4.04 6.04
CA ARG A 209 -15.48 -4.55 7.07
C ARG A 209 -15.46 -3.73 8.36
N LYS A 210 -14.37 -3.02 8.67
CA LYS A 210 -14.29 -2.10 9.82
C LYS A 210 -15.23 -0.90 9.66
N THR A 211 -15.64 -0.58 8.43
CA THR A 211 -16.49 0.58 8.10
C THR A 211 -17.97 0.27 8.00
N TYR A 212 -18.40 -1.00 8.03
CA TYR A 212 -19.79 -1.39 7.74
C TYR A 212 -20.83 -0.89 8.73
N LYS A 213 -20.39 -0.45 9.91
CA LYS A 213 -21.25 0.14 10.93
C LYS A 213 -21.23 1.67 10.91
N GLU A 214 -20.35 2.26 10.13
CA GLU A 214 -20.16 3.70 10.05
C GLU A 214 -21.23 4.34 9.18
N LYS A 215 -21.55 5.60 9.46
CA LYS A 215 -22.48 6.39 8.67
C LYS A 215 -21.72 7.23 7.66
N PHE A 216 -22.01 7.02 6.38
CA PHE A 216 -21.41 7.75 5.28
C PHE A 216 -22.21 9.03 5.02
N GLU A 217 -21.54 10.18 5.08
CA GLU A 217 -22.11 11.47 4.76
C GLU A 217 -22.05 11.71 3.25
N ALA A 218 -23.16 12.15 2.66
CA ALA A 218 -23.23 12.42 1.23
C ALA A 218 -22.24 13.53 0.81
N ASN A 219 -21.64 13.40 -0.38
CA ASN A 219 -20.67 14.34 -0.95
C ASN A 219 -19.37 14.50 -0.13
N LYS A 220 -19.07 13.59 0.81
CA LYS A 220 -17.76 13.50 1.44
C LYS A 220 -16.94 12.36 0.85
N TYR A 221 -15.66 12.38 1.17
CA TYR A 221 -14.77 11.25 0.93
C TYR A 221 -14.51 10.55 2.25
N SER A 222 -14.57 9.22 2.25
CA SER A 222 -14.29 8.40 3.42
C SER A 222 -12.99 7.65 3.24
N GLY A 223 -12.20 7.57 4.31
CA GLY A 223 -11.02 6.74 4.31
C GLY A 223 -10.59 6.26 5.70
N LEU A 224 -9.73 5.26 5.69
CA LEU A 224 -8.95 4.83 6.84
C LEU A 224 -7.62 4.28 6.36
N MET A 225 -6.65 4.18 7.26
CA MET A 225 -5.32 3.68 6.93
C MET A 225 -4.82 2.73 8.00
N ASP A 226 -4.31 1.59 7.54
CA ASP A 226 -3.66 0.60 8.37
C ASP A 226 -2.22 0.36 7.87
N GLN A 227 -1.33 0.09 8.81
CA GLN A 227 -0.03 -0.48 8.52
C GLN A 227 -0.19 -1.99 8.31
N THR A 228 0.13 -2.45 7.10
CA THR A 228 -0.03 -3.83 6.61
C THR A 228 1.28 -4.59 6.59
N GLY A 229 2.41 -3.90 6.79
CA GLY A 229 3.73 -4.47 6.98
C GLY A 229 4.73 -3.45 7.57
N PRO A 230 5.99 -3.84 7.83
CA PRO A 230 6.96 -2.96 8.52
C PRO A 230 7.16 -1.58 7.89
N LYS A 231 6.99 -1.44 6.57
CA LYS A 231 7.02 -0.17 5.82
C LYS A 231 5.98 -0.18 4.69
N ASP A 232 4.85 -0.81 4.93
CA ASP A 232 3.76 -0.94 3.97
C ASP A 232 2.47 -0.48 4.63
N PHE A 233 1.82 0.50 4.02
CA PHE A 233 0.60 1.12 4.50
C PHE A 233 -0.45 0.98 3.41
N THR A 234 -1.63 0.48 3.80
CA THR A 234 -2.79 0.43 2.93
C THR A 234 -3.77 1.49 3.38
N ILE A 235 -4.25 2.27 2.43
CA ILE A 235 -5.28 3.28 2.61
C ILE A 235 -6.48 2.78 1.83
N ILE A 236 -7.66 2.70 2.46
CA ILE A 236 -8.90 2.56 1.71
C ILE A 236 -9.57 3.92 1.60
N PHE A 237 -10.00 4.30 0.39
CA PHE A 237 -10.49 5.65 0.11
C PHE A 237 -11.57 5.67 -0.97
N ASN A 238 -12.76 6.16 -0.64
CA ASN A 238 -13.89 6.26 -1.55
C ASN A 238 -14.56 7.63 -1.45
N LYS A 239 -15.21 8.02 -2.54
CA LYS A 239 -16.26 9.05 -2.51
C LYS A 239 -17.59 8.42 -2.09
N ASN A 240 -18.32 9.10 -1.20
CA ASN A 240 -19.63 8.67 -0.70
C ASN A 240 -20.78 9.06 -1.63
#